data_AF-A0A7E5X0Y0-F1
#
_entry.id   AF-A0A7E5X0Y0-F1
#
_cell.length_a   1.000
_cell.length_b   1.000
_cell.length_c   1.000
_cell.angle_alpha   90.00
_cell.angle_beta   90.00
_cell.angle_gamma   90.00
#
_symmetry.space_group_name_H-M   'P 1'
#
loop_
_entity.id
_entity.type
_entity.pdbx_description
1 polymer ?
#
loop_
_entity_poly.entity_id
_entity_poly.type
_entity_poly.pdbx_seq_one_letter_code
_entity_poly.pdbx_strand_id
1 'polypeptide(L)'
;MKAWSAHEQDTTLSCCRTLHVKHAAYASALYTLNISILVVLLYSWRIGVNAKRYKELDDVYYGVQIAYFAIIGTQMFMIVLSIFLFYGIYKENVAFLVPWVVGCMTFMALEAMAMVYSNILRDHVNKALKRTDA
;
A
#
# COMPACT_ATOMS: atom_id res chain seq x y z
N MET A 1 -29.78 33.79 35.69
CA MET A 1 -28.78 34.22 34.68
C MET A 1 -27.51 33.41 34.88
N LYS A 2 -27.29 32.32 34.11
CA LYS A 2 -26.07 31.49 34.20
C LYS A 2 -25.89 30.62 32.94
N ALA A 3 -25.72 31.26 31.78
CA ALA A 3 -25.68 30.58 30.47
C ALA A 3 -24.55 31.09 29.55
N TRP A 4 -23.43 31.55 30.10
CA TRP A 4 -22.36 32.22 29.33
C TRP A 4 -20.95 31.75 29.76
N SER A 5 -20.71 30.44 29.90
CA SER A 5 -19.34 29.92 30.11
C SER A 5 -19.02 28.61 29.39
N ALA A 6 -19.90 28.11 28.52
CA ALA A 6 -19.70 26.83 27.83
C ALA A 6 -19.03 26.95 26.44
N HIS A 7 -18.90 28.16 25.89
CA HIS A 7 -18.49 28.34 24.48
C HIS A 7 -16.97 28.49 24.26
N GLU A 8 -16.19 28.70 25.33
CA GLU A 8 -14.75 28.99 25.24
C GLU A 8 -13.87 27.78 25.60
N GLN A 9 -14.45 26.77 26.25
CA GLN A 9 -13.76 25.55 26.67
C GLN A 9 -13.72 24.48 25.56
N ASP A 10 -14.67 24.51 24.62
CA ASP A 10 -14.70 23.59 23.47
C ASP A 10 -13.65 23.94 22.40
N THR A 11 -13.35 25.22 22.20
CA THR A 11 -12.40 25.70 21.18
C THR A 11 -10.95 25.37 21.51
N THR A 12 -10.56 25.44 22.78
CA THR A 12 -9.19 25.11 23.24
C THR A 12 -8.94 23.60 23.25
N LEU A 13 -9.92 22.80 23.66
CA LEU A 13 -9.84 21.33 23.66
C LEU A 13 -9.85 20.76 22.23
N SER A 14 -10.61 21.37 21.32
CA SER A 14 -10.62 21.04 19.89
C SER A 14 -9.30 21.38 19.19
N CYS A 15 -8.64 22.48 19.56
CA CYS A 15 -7.33 22.89 19.02
C CYS A 15 -6.20 21.93 19.42
N CYS A 16 -6.15 21.52 20.69
CA CYS A 16 -5.18 20.51 21.14
C CYS A 16 -5.45 19.13 20.51
N ARG A 17 -6.72 18.75 20.31
CA ARG A 17 -7.10 17.49 19.65
C ARG A 17 -6.76 17.48 18.16
N THR A 18 -6.99 18.59 17.45
CA THR A 18 -6.62 18.70 16.03
C THR A 18 -5.11 18.74 15.82
N LEU A 19 -4.34 19.35 16.74
CA LEU A 19 -2.88 19.30 16.70
C LEU A 19 -2.35 17.86 16.88
N HIS A 20 -2.92 17.11 17.84
CA HIS A 20 -2.58 15.70 18.05
C HIS A 20 -2.96 14.82 16.84
N VAL A 21 -4.12 15.07 16.23
CA VAL A 21 -4.55 14.37 15.00
C VAL A 21 -3.64 14.70 13.82
N LYS A 22 -3.17 15.94 13.68
CA LYS A 22 -2.20 16.32 12.65
C LYS A 22 -0.85 15.62 12.82
N HIS A 23 -0.35 15.54 14.06
CA HIS A 23 0.89 14.80 14.36
C HIS A 23 0.72 13.30 14.11
N ALA A 24 -0.43 12.73 14.46
CA ALA A 24 -0.76 11.34 14.16
C ALA A 24 -0.86 11.08 12.66
N ALA A 25 -1.49 11.98 11.90
CA ALA A 25 -1.59 11.90 10.45
C ALA A 25 -0.20 11.98 9.79
N TYR A 26 0.66 12.90 10.26
CA TYR A 26 2.03 13.05 9.78
C TYR A 26 2.87 11.79 10.05
N ALA A 27 2.77 11.23 11.26
CA ALA A 27 3.42 9.97 11.61
C ALA A 27 2.92 8.84 10.72
N SER A 28 1.60 8.72 10.50
CA SER A 28 1.03 7.67 9.65
C SER A 28 1.51 7.76 8.19
N ALA A 29 1.58 8.97 7.62
CA ALA A 29 2.10 9.20 6.27
C ALA A 29 3.56 8.76 6.16
N LEU A 30 4.38 9.10 7.17
CA LEU A 30 5.79 8.76 7.23
C LEU A 30 5.99 7.24 7.37
N TYR A 31 5.25 6.57 8.24
CA TYR A 31 5.31 5.11 8.39
C TYR A 31 4.86 4.39 7.13
N THR A 32 3.76 4.80 6.50
CA THR A 32 3.30 4.21 5.25
C THR A 32 4.32 4.37 4.12
N LEU A 33 5.01 5.51 4.05
CA LEU A 33 6.07 5.73 3.07
C LEU A 33 7.28 4.81 3.33
N ASN A 34 7.73 4.69 4.58
CA ASN A 34 8.85 3.82 4.96
C ASN A 34 8.54 2.33 4.71
N ILE A 35 7.34 1.87 5.11
CA ILE A 35 6.89 0.50 4.85
C ILE A 35 6.80 0.24 3.35
N SER A 36 6.31 1.20 2.57
CA SER A 36 6.25 1.06 1.10
C SER A 36 7.62 0.88 0.48
N ILE A 37 8.62 1.65 0.91
CA ILE A 37 10.00 1.52 0.44
C ILE A 37 10.58 0.16 0.84
N LEU A 38 10.34 -0.28 2.08
CA LEU A 38 10.81 -1.57 2.58
C LEU A 38 10.19 -2.74 1.80
N VAL A 39 8.90 -2.68 1.47
CA VAL A 39 8.20 -3.68 0.65
C VAL A 39 8.83 -3.76 -0.74
N VAL A 40 9.06 -2.63 -1.41
CA VAL A 40 9.73 -2.61 -2.73
C VAL A 40 11.11 -3.25 -2.64
N LEU A 41 11.93 -2.87 -1.66
CA LEU A 41 13.27 -3.40 -1.47
C LEU A 41 13.27 -4.91 -1.22
N LEU A 42 12.39 -5.40 -0.36
CA LEU A 42 12.26 -6.83 -0.08
C LEU A 42 11.83 -7.60 -1.33
N TYR A 43 10.86 -7.11 -2.09
CA TYR A 43 10.41 -7.77 -3.32
C TYR A 43 11.45 -7.72 -4.43
N SER A 44 12.14 -6.60 -4.63
CA SER A 44 13.28 -6.50 -5.57
C SER A 44 14.42 -7.44 -5.17
N TRP A 45 14.73 -7.55 -3.88
CA TRP A 45 15.71 -8.51 -3.37
C TRP A 45 15.29 -9.95 -3.62
N ARG A 46 14.02 -10.28 -3.38
CA ARG A 46 13.44 -11.62 -3.59
C ARG A 46 13.57 -12.06 -5.06
N ILE A 47 13.35 -11.14 -6.00
CA ILE A 47 13.60 -11.37 -7.43
C ILE A 47 15.09 -11.61 -7.68
N GLY A 48 15.98 -10.79 -7.13
CA GLY A 48 17.43 -10.92 -7.32
C GLY A 48 18.00 -12.24 -6.78
N VAL A 49 17.52 -12.74 -5.65
CA VAL A 49 17.91 -14.04 -5.08
C VAL A 49 17.32 -15.19 -5.89
N ASN A 50 16.04 -15.11 -6.28
CA ASN A 50 15.42 -16.10 -7.15
C ASN A 50 16.07 -16.12 -8.56
N ALA A 51 16.70 -15.02 -8.97
CA ALA A 51 17.33 -14.92 -10.28
C ALA A 51 18.57 -15.75 -10.49
N LYS A 52 19.28 -16.03 -9.41
CA LYS A 52 20.43 -16.93 -9.45
C LYS A 52 20.03 -18.39 -9.64
N ARG A 53 18.74 -18.74 -9.58
CA ARG A 53 18.19 -20.10 -9.67
C ARG A 53 17.38 -20.36 -10.96
N TYR A 54 17.42 -19.47 -11.97
CA TYR A 54 16.50 -19.48 -13.13
C TYR A 54 16.61 -20.63 -14.14
N LYS A 55 17.63 -21.48 -14.10
CA LYS A 55 17.88 -22.43 -15.20
C LYS A 55 16.90 -23.60 -15.34
N GLU A 56 15.89 -23.74 -14.48
CA GLU A 56 15.13 -25.01 -14.39
C GLU A 56 13.59 -24.88 -14.35
N LEU A 57 13.00 -23.66 -14.28
CA LEU A 57 11.53 -23.50 -14.12
C LEU A 57 10.94 -22.27 -14.87
N ASP A 58 11.01 -22.26 -16.20
CA ASP A 58 10.56 -21.15 -17.06
C ASP A 58 9.04 -20.80 -16.90
N ASP A 59 8.14 -21.78 -16.93
CA ASP A 59 6.67 -21.52 -16.91
C ASP A 59 6.15 -21.01 -15.56
N VAL A 60 6.77 -21.44 -14.47
CA VAL A 60 6.47 -20.99 -13.11
C VAL A 60 6.88 -19.53 -12.90
N TYR A 61 7.94 -19.11 -13.58
CA TYR A 61 8.56 -17.82 -13.38
C TYR A 61 7.72 -16.68 -13.95
N TYR A 62 7.00 -16.90 -15.05
CA TYR A 62 6.11 -15.92 -15.67
C TYR A 62 4.97 -15.45 -14.75
N GLY A 63 4.26 -16.36 -14.09
CA GLY A 63 3.16 -15.98 -13.18
C GLY A 63 3.66 -15.19 -11.97
N VAL A 64 4.83 -15.57 -11.46
CA VAL A 64 5.49 -14.91 -10.32
C VAL A 64 6.05 -13.53 -10.70
N GLN A 65 6.58 -13.37 -11.92
CA GLN A 65 7.11 -12.11 -12.43
C GLN A 65 6.01 -11.05 -12.60
N ILE A 66 4.84 -11.45 -13.09
CA ILE A 66 3.68 -10.55 -13.26
C ILE A 66 3.16 -10.04 -11.90
N ALA A 67 3.08 -10.92 -10.89
CA ALA A 67 2.73 -10.50 -9.53
C ALA A 67 3.74 -9.49 -8.97
N TYR A 68 5.04 -9.72 -9.15
CA TYR A 68 6.05 -8.78 -8.66
C TYR A 68 5.99 -7.42 -9.36
N PHE A 69 5.69 -7.38 -10.66
CA PHE A 69 5.52 -6.13 -11.38
C PHE A 69 4.27 -5.38 -10.90
N ALA A 70 3.17 -6.10 -10.61
CA ALA A 70 1.96 -5.53 -10.03
C ALA A 70 2.22 -4.95 -8.63
N ILE A 71 2.95 -5.68 -7.77
CA ILE A 71 3.33 -5.25 -6.42
C ILE A 71 4.21 -3.99 -6.45
N ILE A 72 5.24 -3.98 -7.31
CA ILE A 72 6.09 -2.79 -7.48
C ILE A 72 5.24 -1.62 -7.96
N GLY A 73 4.32 -1.85 -8.90
CA GLY A 73 3.38 -0.84 -9.38
C GLY A 73 2.50 -0.27 -8.27
N THR A 74 1.80 -1.12 -7.50
CA THR A 74 0.93 -0.68 -6.39
C THR A 74 1.71 0.10 -5.34
N GLN A 75 2.96 -0.30 -5.06
CA GLN A 75 3.78 0.38 -4.08
C GLN A 75 4.30 1.74 -4.55
N MET A 76 4.57 1.91 -5.86
CA MET A 76 4.87 3.22 -6.44
C MET A 76 3.66 4.16 -6.36
N PHE A 77 2.44 3.66 -6.59
CA PHE A 77 1.21 4.44 -6.40
C PHE A 77 0.97 4.82 -4.92
N MET A 78 1.29 3.93 -3.99
CA MET A 78 1.23 4.20 -2.54
C MET A 78 2.16 5.34 -2.12
N ILE A 79 3.37 5.41 -2.70
CA ILE A 79 4.31 6.52 -2.45
C ILE A 79 3.72 7.84 -2.94
N VAL A 80 3.14 7.87 -4.14
CA VAL A 80 2.51 9.07 -4.71
C VAL A 80 1.34 9.53 -3.83
N LEU A 81 0.47 8.62 -3.38
CA LEU A 81 -0.62 8.94 -2.46
C LEU A 81 -0.12 9.48 -1.12
N SER A 82 0.96 8.93 -0.56
CA SER A 82 1.57 9.47 0.66
C SER A 82 2.13 10.88 0.47
N ILE A 83 2.68 11.23 -0.69
CA ILE A 83 3.12 12.61 -1.01
C ILE A 83 1.90 13.55 -1.09
N PHE A 84 0.80 13.12 -1.72
CA PHE A 84 -0.45 13.89 -1.73
C PHE A 84 -1.00 14.11 -0.32
N LEU A 85 -0.87 13.14 0.57
CA LEU A 85 -1.25 13.30 1.98
C LEU A 85 -0.38 14.34 2.69
N PHE A 86 0.95 14.32 2.49
CA PHE A 86 1.84 15.36 3.01
C PHE A 86 1.45 16.75 2.50
N TYR A 87 1.12 16.88 1.21
CA TYR A 87 0.65 18.14 0.64
C TYR A 87 -0.70 18.59 1.23
N GLY A 88 -1.64 17.66 1.43
CA GLY A 88 -2.93 17.91 2.08
C GLY A 88 -2.80 18.41 3.51
N ILE A 89 -1.89 17.80 4.30
CA ILE A 89 -1.59 18.23 5.66
C ILE A 89 -0.95 19.63 5.67
N TYR A 90 -0.03 19.91 4.73
CA TYR A 90 0.61 21.22 4.61
C TYR A 90 -0.41 22.33 4.30
N LYS A 91 -1.39 22.05 3.44
CA LYS A 91 -2.46 22.99 3.08
C LYS A 91 -3.63 23.04 4.09
N GLU A 92 -3.46 22.40 5.25
CA GLU A 92 -4.48 22.20 6.30
C GLU A 92 -5.81 21.59 5.81
N ASN A 93 -5.81 20.94 4.65
CA ASN A 93 -7.01 20.40 4.03
C ASN A 93 -7.10 18.89 4.28
N VAL A 94 -7.89 18.52 5.29
CA VAL A 94 -8.19 17.12 5.65
C VAL A 94 -8.89 16.32 4.56
N ALA A 95 -9.44 16.97 3.52
CA ALA A 95 -10.09 16.26 2.41
C ALA A 95 -9.13 15.32 1.66
N PHE A 96 -7.82 15.60 1.65
CA PHE A 96 -6.81 14.75 1.01
C PHE A 96 -6.49 13.47 1.78
N LEU A 97 -6.95 13.35 3.03
CA LEU A 97 -6.83 12.13 3.81
C LEU A 97 -7.75 11.02 3.29
N VAL A 98 -8.94 11.38 2.80
CA VAL A 98 -9.93 10.41 2.30
C VAL A 98 -9.41 9.66 1.06
N PRO A 99 -8.90 10.32 0.01
CA PRO A 99 -8.27 9.63 -1.13
C PRO A 99 -7.07 8.76 -0.74
N TRP A 100 -6.29 9.18 0.26
CA TRP A 100 -5.16 8.38 0.75
C TRP A 100 -5.64 7.09 1.42
N VAL A 101 -6.60 7.16 2.35
CA VAL A 101 -7.13 5.96 3.03
C VAL A 101 -7.77 4.99 2.02
N VAL A 102 -8.64 5.51 1.15
CA VAL A 102 -9.34 4.69 0.14
C VAL A 102 -8.35 4.10 -0.86
N GLY A 103 -7.36 4.89 -1.29
CA GLY A 103 -6.27 4.44 -2.15
C GLY A 103 -5.47 3.32 -1.50
N CYS A 104 -5.04 3.48 -0.25
CA CYS A 104 -4.31 2.45 0.49
C CYS A 104 -5.09 1.14 0.60
N MET A 105 -6.38 1.20 0.94
CA MET A 105 -7.23 0.00 1.04
C MET A 105 -7.38 -0.69 -0.31
N THR A 106 -7.61 0.09 -1.38
CA THR A 106 -7.82 -0.43 -2.73
C THR A 106 -6.54 -1.07 -3.29
N PHE A 107 -5.39 -0.43 -3.13
CA PHE A 107 -4.11 -0.96 -3.63
C PHE A 107 -3.64 -2.18 -2.82
N MET A 108 -3.84 -2.21 -1.51
CA MET A 108 -3.58 -3.42 -0.71
C MET A 108 -4.47 -4.60 -1.15
N ALA A 109 -5.74 -4.35 -1.44
CA ALA A 109 -6.64 -5.39 -1.95
C ALA A 109 -6.19 -5.88 -3.35
N LEU A 110 -5.77 -4.97 -4.22
CA LEU A 110 -5.27 -5.30 -5.56
C LEU A 110 -3.98 -6.12 -5.49
N GLU A 111 -3.08 -5.80 -4.57
CA GLU A 111 -1.84 -6.53 -4.32
C GLU A 111 -2.12 -7.99 -3.89
N ALA A 112 -3.08 -8.18 -2.97
CA ALA A 112 -3.53 -9.50 -2.55
C ALA A 112 -4.18 -10.29 -3.69
N MET A 113 -5.04 -9.64 -4.48
CA MET A 113 -5.68 -10.25 -5.65
C MET A 113 -4.66 -10.66 -6.72
N ALA A 114 -3.65 -9.82 -6.99
CA ALA A 114 -2.59 -10.13 -7.94
C ALA A 114 -1.77 -11.35 -7.51
N MET A 115 -1.44 -11.47 -6.21
CA MET A 115 -0.77 -12.66 -5.68
C MET A 115 -1.61 -13.94 -5.83
N VAL A 116 -2.90 -13.88 -5.48
CA VAL A 116 -3.80 -15.03 -5.60
C VAL A 116 -3.99 -15.42 -7.07
N TYR A 117 -4.19 -14.45 -7.94
CA TYR A 117 -4.36 -14.69 -9.37
C TYR A 117 -3.13 -15.34 -10.00
N SER A 118 -1.93 -14.83 -9.68
CA SER A 118 -0.67 -15.43 -10.15
C SER A 118 -0.48 -16.86 -9.65
N ASN A 119 -0.96 -17.19 -8.45
CA ASN A 119 -0.92 -18.55 -7.93
C ASN A 119 -1.91 -19.48 -8.64
N ILE A 120 -3.14 -19.01 -8.90
CA ILE A 120 -4.17 -19.77 -9.62
C ILE A 120 -3.73 -20.05 -11.06
N LEU A 121 -3.25 -19.04 -11.77
CA LEU A 121 -2.77 -19.19 -13.15
C LEU A 121 -1.65 -20.23 -13.25
N ARG A 122 -0.71 -20.21 -12.30
CA ARG A 122 0.37 -21.18 -12.20
C ARG A 122 -0.15 -22.61 -11.99
N ASP A 123 -1.19 -22.80 -11.17
CA ASP A 123 -1.79 -24.12 -10.95
C ASP A 123 -2.53 -24.64 -12.20
N HIS A 124 -3.23 -23.76 -12.92
CA HIS A 124 -3.91 -24.12 -14.17
C HIS A 124 -2.92 -24.52 -15.27
N VAL A 125 -1.83 -23.75 -15.46
CA VAL A 125 -0.78 -24.07 -16.45
C VAL A 125 -0.10 -25.39 -16.11
N ASN A 126 0.28 -25.60 -14.85
CA ASN A 126 0.93 -26.85 -14.41
C ASN A 126 0.04 -28.09 -14.59
N LYS A 127 -1.28 -27.95 -14.40
CA LYS A 127 -2.24 -29.04 -14.63
C LYS A 127 -2.46 -29.33 -16.11
N ALA A 128 -2.46 -28.30 -16.96
CA ALA A 128 -2.58 -28.46 -18.41
C ALA A 128 -1.38 -29.19 -19.02
N LEU A 129 -0.16 -28.82 -18.60
CA LEU A 129 1.07 -29.51 -18.99
C LEU A 129 1.05 -30.99 -18.64
N LYS A 130 0.76 -31.36 -17.39
CA LYS A 130 0.69 -32.77 -16.94
C LYS A 130 -0.31 -33.63 -17.71
N ARG A 131 -1.33 -33.03 -18.33
CA ARG A 131 -2.37 -33.76 -19.08
C ARG A 131 -1.98 -33.99 -20.55
N THR A 132 -0.96 -33.29 -21.04
CA THR A 132 -0.47 -33.39 -22.42
C THR A 132 0.66 -34.41 -22.54
N ASP A 133 1.36 -34.69 -21.44
CA ASP A 133 2.45 -35.68 -21.36
C ASP A 133 1.98 -37.11 -21.01
N ALA A 134 0.66 -37.37 -20.93
CA ALA A 134 0.04 -38.65 -20.58
C ALA A 134 -0.81 -39.19 -21.74
#